data_AF-A0AAP0IB04-F1
#
_entry.id   AF-A0AAP0IB04-F1
#
_cell.length_a   1.000
_cell.length_b   1.000
_cell.length_c   1.000
_cell.angle_alpha   90.00
_cell.angle_beta   90.00
_cell.angle_gamma   90.00
#
_symmetry.space_group_name_H-M   'P 1'
#
loop_
_entity.id
_entity.type
_entity.pdbx_description
1 polymer ?
#
loop_
_entity_poly.entity_id
_entity_poly.type
_entity_poly.pdbx_seq_one_letter_code
_entity_poly.pdbx_strand_id
1 'polypeptide(L)' 'MVPRSEFDSVAEQLRHVMAFMQRQFGMTMDGAGLSQPQPPPPPPHEHRSRRK' A
#
# COMPACT_ATOMS: atom_id res chain seq x y z
N MET A 1 16.32 23.47 17.73
CA MET A 1 16.12 22.13 18.32
C MET A 1 14.64 21.87 18.31
N VAL A 2 14.16 20.89 17.54
CA VAL A 2 12.72 20.54 17.55
C VAL A 2 12.42 19.89 18.90
N PRO A 3 11.38 20.32 19.63
CA PRO A 3 10.99 19.69 20.88
C PRO A 3 10.71 18.21 20.67
N ARG A 4 11.23 17.35 21.54
CA ARG A 4 11.08 15.88 21.41
C ARG A 4 9.61 15.44 21.40
N SER A 5 8.73 16.23 22.03
CA SER A 5 7.27 16.04 22.03
C SER A 5 6.62 16.24 20.66
N GLU A 6 7.12 17.18 19.84
CA GLU A 6 6.61 17.36 18.48
C GLU A 6 7.01 16.21 17.57
N PHE A 7 8.22 15.68 17.76
CA PHE A 7 8.70 14.48 17.06
C PHE A 7 7.83 13.25 17.34
N ASP A 8 7.44 13.06 18.59
CA ASP A 8 6.59 11.93 19.00
C ASP A 8 5.20 12.03 18.37
N SER A 9 4.60 13.23 18.40
CA SER A 9 3.31 13.50 17.75
C SER A 9 3.34 13.28 16.24
N VAL A 10 4.43 13.69 15.57
CA VAL A 10 4.59 13.48 14.12
C VAL A 10 4.79 12.00 13.82
N ALA A 11 5.54 11.27 14.65
CA ALA A 11 5.73 9.83 14.49
C ALA A 11 4.41 9.05 14.65
N GLU A 12 3.56 9.44 15.62
CA GLU A 12 2.21 8.87 15.75
C GLU A 12 1.32 9.18 14.55
N GLN A 13 1.38 10.41 14.02
CA GLN A 13 0.59 10.79 12.86
C GLN A 13 1.02 10.00 11.61
N LEU A 14 2.33 9.84 11.38
CA LEU A 14 2.86 9.02 10.30
C LEU A 14 2.45 7.55 10.43
N ARG A 15 2.44 7.01 11.65
CA ARG A 15 1.98 5.64 11.91
C ARG A 15 0.51 5.45 11.51
N HIS A 16 -0.36 6.42 11.84
CA HIS A 16 -1.76 6.39 11.42
C HIS A 16 -1.93 6.45 9.90
N VAL A 17 -1.18 7.31 9.21
CA VAL A 17 -1.21 7.42 7.74
C VAL A 17 -0.73 6.12 7.08
N MET A 18 0.35 5.51 7.58
CA MET A 18 0.85 4.23 7.07
C MET A 18 -0.18 3.11 7.27
N ALA A 19 -0.81 3.02 8.44
CA ALA A 19 -1.85 2.03 8.71
C ALA A 19 -3.08 2.23 7.80
N PHE A 20 -3.46 3.48 7.53
CA PHE A 20 -4.53 3.81 6.58
C PHE A 20 -4.18 3.35 5.17
N MET A 21 -2.97 3.66 4.68
CA MET A 21 -2.53 3.26 3.34
C MET A 21 -2.48 1.74 3.18
N GLN A 22 -2.02 1.02 4.21
CA GLN A 22 -2.02 -0.43 4.22
C GLN A 22 -3.45 -1.00 4.15
N ARG A 23 -4.40 -0.42 4.88
CA ARG A 23 -5.79 -0.90 4.86
C ARG A 23 -6.52 -0.58 3.55
N GLN A 24 -6.32 0.62 2.99
CA GLN A 24 -7.06 1.06 1.80
C GLN A 24 -6.48 0.55 0.49
N PHE A 25 -5.15 0.47 0.40
CA PHE A 25 -4.44 0.18 -0.85
C PHE A 25 -3.63 -1.11 -0.77
N GLY A 26 -3.65 -1.79 0.38
CA GLY A 26 -2.82 -2.97 0.64
C GLY A 26 -1.32 -2.68 0.66
N MET A 27 -0.92 -1.40 0.62
CA MET A 27 0.47 -0.98 0.57
C MET A 27 1.20 -1.30 1.87
N THR A 28 2.24 -2.12 1.80
CA THR A 28 3.12 -2.41 2.93
C THR A 28 4.39 -1.60 2.79
N MET A 29 4.72 -0.79 3.80
CA MET A 29 6.04 -0.15 3.87
C MET A 29 7.00 -1.15 4.50
N ASP A 30 7.86 -1.76 3.68
CA ASP A 30 8.95 -2.62 4.15
C ASP A 30 10.26 -1.80 4.21
N GLY A 31 11.31 -2.34 4.85
CA GLY A 31 12.63 -1.69 4.92
C GLY A 31 13.23 -1.35 3.54
N ALA A 32 12.71 -1.95 2.46
CA ALA A 32 13.07 -1.65 1.07
C ALA A 32 12.20 -0.56 0.38
N GLY A 33 11.12 -0.08 1.01
CA GLY A 33 10.24 0.96 0.46
C GLY A 33 8.75 0.61 0.46
N LEU A 34 7.95 1.40 -0.27
CA LEU A 34 6.51 1.16 -0.45
C LEU A 34 6.30 0.01 -1.44
N SER A 35 5.96 -1.18 -0.94
CA SER A 35 5.52 -2.29 -1.78
C SER A 35 4.01 -2.22 -1.96
N GLN A 36 3.56 -1.92 -3.18
CA GLN A 36 2.18 -2.11 -3.57
C GLN A 36 1.95 -3.61 -3.79
N PRO A 37 0.86 -4.20 -3.25
CA PRO A 37 0.52 -5.57 -3.59
C PRO A 37 0.22 -5.61 -5.10
N GLN A 38 0.85 -6.54 -5.81
CA GLN A 38 0.56 -6.73 -7.23
C GLN A 38 -0.95 -6.93 -7.39
N PRO A 39 -1.62 -6.20 -8.30
CA PRO A 39 -2.99 -6.52 -8.63
C PRO A 39 -3.07 -7.99 -9.06
N PRO A 40 -4.15 -8.71 -8.71
CA PRO A 40 -4.32 -10.08 -9.14
C PRO A 40 -4.13 -10.17 -10.65
N PRO A 41 -3.50 -11.24 -11.17
CA PRO A 41 -3.32 -11.40 -12.60
C PRO A 41 -4.70 -11.28 -13.28
N PRO A 42 -4.79 -10.61 -14.44
CA PRO A 42 -6.05 -10.52 -15.16
C PRO A 42 -6.63 -11.93 -15.32
N PRO A 43 -7.96 -12.10 -15.21
CA PRO A 43 -8.58 -13.39 -15.42
C PRO A 43 -8.12 -13.94 -16.77
N PRO A 44 -7.87 -15.26 -16.90
CA PRO A 44 -7.48 -15.85 -18.17
C PRO A 44 -8.50 -15.39 -19.20
N HIS A 45 -8.04 -14.71 -20.25
CA HIS A 45 -8.90 -14.39 -21.39
C HIS A 45 -9.47 -15.72 -21.87
N GLU A 46 -10.74 -15.98 -21.59
CA GLU A 46 -11.45 -17.05 -22.25
C GLU A 46 -11.37 -16.69 -23.74
N HIS A 47 -10.49 -17.38 -24.47
CA HIS A 47 -10.51 -17.47 -25.92
C HIS A 47 -11.78 -18.20 -26.36
N ARG A 48 -12.94 -17.75 -25.87
CA ARG A 48 -14.27 -18.21 -26.24
C ARG A 48 -14.75 -17.36 -27.41
N SER A 49 -14.00 -17.41 -28.51
CA SER A 49 -14.53 -17.20 -29.86
C SER A 49 -13.53 -17.69 -30.91
N ARG A 50 -13.18 -18.97 -30.79
CA ARG A 50 -12.92 -19.82 -31.96
C ARG A 50 -14.26 -19.98 -32.70
N ARG A 51 -14.30 -19.60 -33.99
CA ARG A 51 -15.39 -19.75 -34.98
C ARG A 51 -16.50 -18.70 -34.99
N LYS A 52 -16.38 -17.71 -35.88
CA LYS A 52 -17.27 -17.58 -37.04
C LYS A 52 -16.42 -17.30 -38.27
#